data_AF-A0A353Q414-F1
#
_entry.id   AF-A0A353Q414-F1
#
_cell.length_a   1.000
_cell.length_b   1.000
_cell.length_c   1.000
_cell.angle_alpha   90.00
_cell.angle_beta   90.00
_cell.angle_gamma   90.00
#
_symmetry.space_group_name_H-M   'P 1'
#
loop_
_entity.id
_entity.type
_entity.pdbx_description
1 polymer ?
#
loop_
_entity_poly.entity_id
_entity_poly.type
_entity_poly.pdbx_seq_one_letter_code
_entity_poly.pdbx_strand_id
1 'polypeptide(L)'
;MKKYYAMILIACMSLMLAACRNPNSVVIDEYDTSKLGGDFVKSNDEAYDIGANKDGMPIFKNPDKAFNQALIDYADGFAAIQKEFDLKPISKRNWKEYENYGCQLSGDNDEDIRKQGVKISQFFDIYENSFK
;
A
#
# COMPACT_ATOMS: atom_id res chain seq x y z
N MET A 1 -1.73 -48.26 -5.35
CA MET A 1 -2.79 -47.34 -5.85
C MET A 1 -3.04 -46.15 -4.92
N LYS A 2 -3.37 -46.33 -3.63
CA LYS A 2 -3.65 -45.21 -2.68
C LYS A 2 -2.55 -44.13 -2.57
N LYS A 3 -1.27 -44.51 -2.64
CA LYS A 3 -0.13 -43.56 -2.55
C LYS A 3 0.00 -42.64 -3.78
N TYR A 4 -0.44 -43.09 -4.95
CA TYR A 4 -0.43 -42.29 -6.18
C TYR A 4 -1.57 -41.26 -6.17
N TYR A 5 -2.75 -41.61 -5.63
CA TYR A 5 -3.83 -40.65 -5.41
C TYR A 5 -3.44 -39.55 -4.43
N ALA A 6 -2.74 -39.88 -3.34
CA ALA A 6 -2.24 -38.89 -2.38
C ALA A 6 -1.22 -37.93 -3.01
N MET A 7 -0.28 -38.43 -3.82
CA MET A 7 0.69 -37.58 -4.53
C MET A 7 0.05 -36.71 -5.62
N ILE A 8 -0.95 -37.23 -6.35
CA ILE A 8 -1.71 -36.45 -7.34
C ILE A 8 -2.56 -35.36 -6.67
N LEU A 9 -3.18 -35.64 -5.52
CA LEU A 9 -3.92 -34.64 -4.73
C LEU A 9 -3.02 -33.52 -4.20
N ILE A 10 -1.82 -33.85 -3.74
CA ILE A 10 -0.84 -32.86 -3.26
C ILE A 10 -0.30 -32.01 -4.42
N ALA A 11 -0.06 -32.61 -5.59
CA ALA A 11 0.33 -31.88 -6.80
C ALA A 11 -0.79 -30.97 -7.35
N CYS A 12 -2.05 -31.40 -7.26
CA CYS A 12 -3.20 -30.56 -7.63
C CYS A 12 -3.43 -29.40 -6.63
N MET A 13 -3.16 -29.60 -5.33
CA MET A 13 -3.24 -28.52 -4.33
C MET A 13 -2.11 -27.49 -4.48
N SER A 14 -0.91 -27.91 -4.89
CA SER A 14 0.19 -26.96 -5.17
C SER A 14 -0.02 -26.18 -6.49
N LEU A 15 -0.73 -26.75 -7.47
CA LEU A 15 -1.13 -26.05 -8.70
C LEU A 15 -2.29 -25.04 -8.48
N MET A 16 -3.09 -25.21 -7.43
CA MET A 16 -4.12 -24.23 -7.02
C MET A 16 -3.54 -23.03 -6.24
N LEU A 17 -2.26 -23.08 -5.83
CA LEU A 17 -1.55 -21.97 -5.16
C LEU A 17 -0.93 -20.97 -6.14
N ALA A 18 -1.05 -21.19 -7.45
CA ALA A 18 -1.07 -20.09 -8.41
C ALA A 18 -2.40 -19.33 -8.28
N ALA A 19 -2.66 -18.86 -7.05
CA ALA A 19 -3.77 -17.98 -6.72
C ALA A 19 -3.74 -16.83 -7.72
N CYS A 20 -4.89 -16.51 -8.30
CA CYS A 20 -5.08 -15.39 -9.21
C CYS A 20 -4.35 -14.15 -8.70
N ARG A 21 -3.13 -13.91 -9.19
CA ARG A 21 -2.37 -12.71 -8.89
C ARG A 21 -3.18 -11.59 -9.52
N ASN A 22 -3.65 -10.63 -8.73
CA ASN A 22 -4.37 -9.49 -9.28
C ASN A 22 -3.48 -8.88 -10.39
N PRO A 23 -3.90 -8.85 -11.66
CA PRO A 23 -3.08 -8.31 -12.73
C PRO A 23 -2.72 -6.84 -12.51
N ASN A 24 -3.51 -6.11 -11.72
CA ASN A 24 -3.24 -4.72 -11.36
C ASN A 24 -2.17 -4.55 -10.29
N SER A 25 -1.71 -5.64 -9.64
CA SER A 25 -0.58 -5.65 -8.71
C SER A 25 0.78 -5.84 -9.39
N VAL A 26 0.83 -5.85 -10.73
CA VAL A 26 2.03 -6.11 -11.53
C VAL A 26 2.42 -4.85 -12.29
N VAL A 27 3.67 -4.43 -12.12
CA VAL A 27 4.27 -3.35 -12.92
C VAL A 27 4.61 -3.89 -14.30
N ILE A 28 4.10 -3.23 -15.33
CA ILE A 28 4.34 -3.59 -16.74
C ILE A 28 5.07 -2.51 -17.53
N ASP A 29 5.18 -1.30 -16.98
CA ASP A 29 5.86 -0.16 -17.60
C ASP A 29 6.41 0.79 -16.52
N GLU A 30 7.29 1.71 -16.91
CA GLU A 30 7.73 2.82 -16.05
C GLU A 30 6.61 3.86 -15.90
N TYR A 31 6.65 4.65 -14.83
CA TYR A 31 5.68 5.72 -14.59
C TYR A 31 6.40 7.06 -14.36
N ASP A 32 5.92 8.12 -15.01
CA ASP A 32 6.41 9.48 -14.76
C ASP A 32 5.91 9.99 -13.40
N THR A 33 6.76 9.86 -12.39
CA THR A 33 6.42 10.24 -11.01
C THR A 33 6.48 11.75 -10.76
N SER A 34 6.90 12.56 -11.74
CA SER A 34 7.06 14.03 -11.57
C SER A 34 5.75 14.75 -11.21
N LYS A 35 4.60 14.15 -11.53
CA LYS A 35 3.27 14.67 -11.26
C LYS A 35 2.64 14.12 -9.98
N LEU A 36 3.27 13.15 -9.32
CA LEU A 36 2.74 12.55 -8.10
C LEU A 36 2.94 13.45 -6.89
N GLY A 37 1.96 13.41 -5.99
CA GLY A 37 2.09 13.94 -4.64
C GLY A 37 2.96 13.02 -3.77
N GLY A 38 3.18 13.40 -2.52
CA GLY A 38 4.05 12.65 -1.61
C GLY A 38 5.50 13.12 -1.64
N ASP A 39 6.13 13.21 -0.47
CA ASP A 39 7.59 13.39 -0.37
C ASP A 39 8.32 12.06 -0.58
N PHE A 40 7.67 10.91 -0.31
CA PHE A 40 8.18 9.57 -0.59
C PHE A 40 8.66 9.40 -2.04
N VAL A 41 8.00 10.06 -3.00
CA VAL A 41 8.38 10.05 -4.43
C VAL A 41 9.79 10.63 -4.66
N LYS A 42 10.24 11.54 -3.79
CA LYS A 42 11.54 12.24 -3.88
C LYS A 42 12.57 11.70 -2.90
N SER A 43 12.22 10.69 -2.10
CA SER A 43 13.06 10.17 -1.01
C SER A 43 14.30 9.40 -1.49
N ASN A 44 14.31 8.94 -2.75
CA ASN A 44 15.26 7.95 -3.28
C ASN A 44 15.27 6.62 -2.50
N ASP A 45 14.24 6.34 -1.69
CA ASP A 45 14.08 5.05 -1.02
C ASP A 45 13.41 4.06 -1.98
N GLU A 46 14.12 2.97 -2.30
CA GLU A 46 13.64 1.87 -3.13
C GLU A 46 12.37 1.19 -2.59
N ALA A 47 11.98 1.43 -1.34
CA ALA A 47 10.69 1.02 -0.81
C ALA A 47 9.51 1.64 -1.56
N TYR A 48 9.70 2.84 -2.10
CA TYR A 48 8.68 3.63 -2.80
C TYR A 48 8.88 3.65 -4.32
N ASP A 49 9.69 2.75 -4.88
CA ASP A 49 9.79 2.60 -6.32
C ASP A 49 8.39 2.38 -6.92
N ILE A 50 8.05 3.17 -7.93
CA ILE A 50 6.74 3.16 -8.60
C ILE A 50 6.91 2.75 -10.06
N GLY A 51 5.91 2.04 -10.58
CA GLY A 51 5.74 1.79 -12.00
C GLY A 51 4.26 1.84 -12.38
N ALA A 52 3.97 1.59 -13.65
CA ALA A 52 2.61 1.58 -14.16
C ALA A 52 2.05 0.14 -14.21
N ASN A 53 0.80 -0.02 -13.77
CA ASN A 53 0.08 -1.28 -13.97
C ASN A 53 -0.54 -1.36 -15.38
N LYS A 54 -1.25 -2.45 -15.69
CA LYS A 54 -1.86 -2.67 -17.02
C LYS A 54 -2.86 -1.60 -17.48
N ASP A 55 -3.40 -0.83 -16.55
CA ASP A 55 -4.34 0.26 -16.81
C ASP A 55 -3.64 1.63 -16.87
N GLY A 56 -2.30 1.65 -16.81
CA GLY A 56 -1.49 2.87 -16.81
C GLY A 56 -1.52 3.63 -15.47
N MET A 57 -2.02 3.02 -14.40
CA MET A 57 -2.10 3.65 -13.08
C MET A 57 -0.79 3.45 -12.30
N PRO A 58 -0.35 4.43 -11.48
CA PRO A 58 0.83 4.28 -10.66
C PRO A 58 0.57 3.26 -9.55
N ILE A 59 1.50 2.32 -9.39
CA ILE A 59 1.55 1.36 -8.28
C ILE A 59 2.97 1.28 -7.73
N PHE A 60 3.10 0.94 -6.45
CA PHE A 60 4.40 0.57 -5.90
C PHE A 60 4.89 -0.76 -6.49
N LYS A 61 6.17 -0.84 -6.89
CA LYS A 61 6.80 -2.09 -7.38
C LYS A 61 6.71 -3.20 -6.33
N ASN A 62 6.77 -2.83 -5.05
CA ASN A 62 6.52 -3.72 -3.91
C ASN A 62 5.60 -3.04 -2.88
N PRO A 63 4.27 -3.24 -2.97
CA PRO A 63 3.31 -2.60 -2.07
C PRO A 63 3.54 -2.93 -0.60
N ASP A 64 4.05 -4.11 -0.28
CA ASP A 64 4.30 -4.53 1.09
C ASP A 64 5.52 -3.81 1.69
N LYS A 65 6.58 -3.64 0.90
CA LYS A 65 7.75 -2.85 1.29
C LYS A 65 7.38 -1.39 1.47
N ALA A 66 6.64 -0.83 0.51
CA ALA A 66 6.14 0.55 0.56
C ALA A 66 5.27 0.81 1.80
N PHE A 67 4.34 -0.11 2.10
CA PHE A 67 3.47 0.00 3.28
C PHE A 67 4.27 0.00 4.58
N ASN A 68 5.23 -0.92 4.73
CA ASN A 68 6.05 -0.99 5.93
C ASN A 68 6.94 0.25 6.10
N GLN A 69 7.47 0.80 5.00
CA GLN A 69 8.27 2.02 5.06
C GLN A 69 7.41 3.23 5.44
N ALA A 70 6.19 3.34 4.91
CA ALA A 70 5.25 4.40 5.28
C ALA A 70 4.91 4.39 6.77
N LEU A 71 4.76 3.21 7.39
CA LEU A 71 4.54 3.08 8.83
C LEU A 71 5.70 3.65 9.67
N ILE A 72 6.91 3.65 9.13
CA ILE A 72 8.10 4.20 9.78
C ILE A 72 8.17 5.71 9.54
N ASP A 73 8.08 6.13 8.29
CA ASP A 73 8.30 7.53 7.89
C ASP A 73 7.18 8.46 8.38
N TYR A 74 5.96 7.94 8.53
CA TYR A 74 4.77 8.71 8.91
C TYR A 74 4.17 8.24 10.24
N ALA A 75 5.00 7.70 11.13
CA ALA A 75 4.54 7.08 12.38
C ALA A 75 3.68 8.02 13.24
N ASP A 76 4.06 9.29 13.35
CA ASP A 76 3.33 10.28 14.15
C ASP A 76 1.97 10.63 13.51
N GLY A 77 1.93 10.76 12.18
CA GLY A 77 0.70 10.95 11.43
C GLY A 77 -0.26 9.76 11.62
N PHE A 78 0.23 8.53 11.52
CA PHE A 78 -0.58 7.34 11.78
C PHE A 78 -1.12 7.33 13.23
N ALA A 79 -0.29 7.66 14.22
CA ALA A 79 -0.71 7.73 15.61
C ALA A 79 -1.77 8.83 15.85
N ALA A 80 -1.60 9.99 15.22
CA ALA A 80 -2.55 11.10 15.32
C ALA A 80 -3.91 10.75 14.70
N ILE A 81 -3.92 10.19 13.49
CA ILE A 81 -5.15 9.74 12.82
C ILE A 81 -5.87 8.69 13.68
N GLN A 82 -5.10 7.72 14.20
CA GLN A 82 -5.66 6.68 15.06
C GLN A 82 -6.36 7.28 16.28
N LYS A 83 -5.71 8.23 16.96
CA LYS A 83 -6.22 8.85 18.18
C LYS A 83 -7.41 9.76 17.92
N GLU A 84 -7.34 10.62 16.90
CA GLU A 84 -8.37 11.64 16.63
C GLU A 84 -9.68 11.01 16.16
N PHE A 85 -9.61 9.93 15.38
CA PHE A 85 -10.77 9.27 14.80
C PHE A 85 -11.15 7.94 15.47
N ASP A 86 -10.54 7.63 16.63
CA ASP A 86 -10.79 6.39 17.40
C ASP A 86 -10.69 5.10 16.56
N LEU A 87 -9.65 5.02 15.72
CA LEU A 87 -9.46 3.89 14.81
C LEU A 87 -8.70 2.74 15.48
N LYS A 88 -8.90 1.53 14.96
CA LYS A 88 -7.99 0.41 15.24
C LYS A 88 -6.60 0.71 14.69
N PRO A 89 -5.51 0.16 15.27
CA PRO A 89 -4.17 0.29 14.72
C PRO A 89 -4.12 -0.04 13.23
N ILE A 90 -3.32 0.72 12.49
CA ILE A 90 -3.18 0.59 11.03
C ILE A 90 -2.76 -0.82 10.63
N SER A 91 -3.41 -1.33 9.59
CA SER A 91 -3.18 -2.64 8.99
C SER A 91 -3.66 -2.64 7.54
N LYS A 92 -3.29 -3.68 6.78
CA LYS A 92 -3.79 -3.89 5.40
C LYS A 92 -5.31 -4.12 5.31
N ARG A 93 -6.04 -4.22 6.43
CA ARG A 93 -7.51 -4.39 6.42
C ARG A 93 -8.28 -3.09 6.64
N ASN A 94 -7.67 -2.08 7.24
CA ASN A 94 -8.30 -0.80 7.61
C ASN A 94 -7.58 0.42 7.02
N TRP A 95 -6.61 0.23 6.13
CA TRP A 95 -5.85 1.33 5.52
C TRP A 95 -6.74 2.38 4.83
N LYS A 96 -7.91 1.99 4.30
CA LYS A 96 -8.89 2.92 3.71
C LYS A 96 -9.43 3.95 4.69
N GLU A 97 -9.53 3.61 5.98
CA GLU A 97 -9.94 4.59 7.00
C GLU A 97 -8.85 5.66 7.16
N TYR A 98 -7.58 5.24 7.15
CA TYR A 98 -6.44 6.15 7.23
C TYR A 98 -6.25 6.99 5.98
N GLU A 99 -6.51 6.44 4.80
CA GLU A 99 -6.57 7.19 3.55
C GLU A 99 -7.59 8.34 3.64
N ASN A 100 -8.82 8.02 4.05
CA ASN A 100 -9.90 8.97 4.13
C ASN A 100 -9.65 10.07 5.17
N TYR A 101 -9.13 9.72 6.35
CA TYR A 101 -8.98 10.65 7.46
C TYR A 101 -7.65 11.39 7.51
N GLY A 102 -6.61 10.94 6.79
CA GLY A 102 -5.27 11.54 6.85
C GLY A 102 -5.24 13.04 6.59
N CYS A 103 -5.93 13.49 5.55
CA CYS A 103 -6.04 14.92 5.21
C CYS A 103 -6.99 15.72 6.12
N GLN A 104 -7.74 15.05 7.01
CA GLN A 104 -8.78 15.64 7.86
C GLN A 104 -8.29 15.95 9.28
N LEU A 105 -7.03 15.66 9.62
CA LEU A 105 -6.46 15.98 10.93
C LEU A 105 -6.70 17.44 11.32
N SER A 106 -7.23 17.63 12.52
CA SER A 106 -7.59 18.93 13.09
C SER A 106 -6.38 19.86 13.20
N GLY A 107 -6.66 21.17 13.21
CA GLY A 107 -5.66 22.22 13.38
C GLY A 107 -5.02 22.27 14.77
N ASP A 108 -5.53 21.48 15.73
CA ASP A 108 -4.95 21.33 17.08
C ASP A 108 -3.70 20.44 17.07
N ASN A 109 -3.47 19.66 15.99
CA ASN A 109 -2.23 18.92 15.79
C ASN A 109 -1.12 19.82 15.25
N ASP A 110 0.13 19.42 15.54
CA ASP A 110 1.33 20.02 14.96
C ASP A 110 1.28 20.03 13.42
N GLU A 111 1.85 21.08 12.81
CA GLU A 111 1.85 21.24 11.36
C GLU A 111 2.54 20.08 10.65
N ASP A 112 3.62 19.54 11.20
CA ASP A 112 4.35 18.42 10.61
C ASP A 112 3.57 17.11 10.72
N ILE A 113 2.82 16.90 11.82
CA ILE A 113 1.89 15.77 11.95
C ILE A 113 0.78 15.87 10.89
N ARG A 114 0.22 17.06 10.69
CA ARG A 114 -0.81 17.30 9.65
C ARG A 114 -0.25 17.09 8.25
N LYS A 115 0.99 17.49 7.99
CA LYS A 115 1.68 17.18 6.73
C LYS A 115 1.80 15.67 6.55
N GLN A 116 2.23 14.92 7.57
CA GLN A 116 2.28 13.45 7.51
C GLN A 116 0.89 12.87 7.20
N GLY A 117 -0.19 13.39 7.81
CA GLY A 117 -1.55 12.98 7.47
C GLY A 117 -1.89 13.13 5.99
N VAL A 118 -1.55 14.27 5.37
CA VAL A 118 -1.70 14.48 3.92
C VAL A 118 -0.84 13.49 3.12
N LYS A 119 0.39 13.19 3.57
CA LYS A 119 1.27 12.20 2.92
C LYS A 119 0.71 10.78 3.00
N ILE A 120 0.08 10.42 4.11
CA ILE A 120 -0.58 9.12 4.30
C ILE A 120 -1.73 8.96 3.30
N SER A 121 -2.59 9.98 3.12
CA SER A 121 -3.65 9.94 2.09
C SER A 121 -3.06 9.80 0.68
N GLN A 122 -2.04 10.60 0.35
CA GLN A 122 -1.36 10.54 -0.97
C GLN A 122 -0.67 9.19 -1.22
N PHE A 123 -0.11 8.57 -0.18
CA PHE A 123 0.47 7.23 -0.26
C PHE A 123 -0.61 6.20 -0.59
N PHE A 124 -1.76 6.26 0.08
CA PHE A 124 -2.83 5.30 -0.11
C PHE A 124 -3.54 5.44 -1.46
N ASP A 125 -3.60 6.64 -2.06
CA ASP A 125 -4.07 6.83 -3.44
C ASP A 125 -3.30 5.95 -4.45
N ILE A 126 -1.99 5.78 -4.25
CA ILE A 126 -1.12 4.93 -5.09
C ILE A 126 -1.23 3.46 -4.66
N TYR A 127 -1.24 3.20 -3.36
CA TYR A 127 -1.34 1.85 -2.80
C TYR A 127 -2.61 1.14 -3.30
N GLU A 128 -3.74 1.85 -3.35
CA GLU A 128 -5.03 1.33 -3.78
C GLU A 128 -5.02 0.75 -5.20
N ASN A 129 -4.24 1.35 -6.11
CA ASN A 129 -4.19 0.95 -7.52
C ASN A 129 -3.65 -0.47 -7.73
N SER A 130 -2.99 -1.06 -6.71
CA SER A 130 -2.54 -2.45 -6.73
C SER A 130 -3.67 -3.47 -6.49
N PHE A 131 -4.84 -3.00 -6.02
CA PHE A 131 -5.96 -3.84 -5.58
C PHE A 131 -7.25 -3.62 -6.37
N LYS A 132 -7.36 -2.49 -7.07
CA LYS A 132 -8.42 -2.23 -8.04
C LYS A 132 -8.31 -3.15 -9.25
#